data_AF-A0A2G9TBG9-F1
#
_entry.id   AF-A0A2G9TBG9-F1
#
_cell.length_a   1.000
_cell.length_b   1.000
_cell.length_c   1.000
_cell.angle_alpha   90.00
_cell.angle_beta   90.00
_cell.angle_gamma   90.00
#
_symmetry.space_group_name_H-M   'P 1'
#
loop_
_entity.id
_entity.type
_entity.pdbx_description
1 polymer ?
#
loop_
_entity_poly.entity_id
_entity_poly.type
_entity_poly.pdbx_seq_one_letter_code
_entity_poly.pdbx_strand_id
1 'polypeptide(L)' 'TEEAMLECRIQRTHQPIRCHVKRIGQNLLSIKPVFPLRAVADGQVCVFYDDRECLGGGEVQHVISTLEY' A
#
# COMPACT_ATOMS: atom_id res chain seq x y z
N THR A 1 9.27 15.11 6.42
CA THR A 1 8.19 14.44 5.67
C THR A 1 7.84 13.21 6.45
N GLU A 2 6.60 13.08 6.94
CA GLU A 2 6.20 11.91 7.76
C GLU A 2 6.23 10.63 6.92
N GLU A 3 6.99 9.66 7.40
CA GLU A 3 7.04 8.29 6.92
C GLU A 3 6.58 7.37 8.07
N ALA A 4 5.73 6.41 7.76
CA ALA A 4 5.21 5.44 8.71
C ALA A 4 5.39 4.02 8.18
N MET A 5 5.62 3.07 9.09
CA MET A 5 5.61 1.64 8.80
C MET A 5 4.25 1.08 9.17
N LEU A 6 3.51 0.61 8.18
CA LEU A 6 2.16 0.06 8.33
C LEU A 6 2.04 -1.25 7.58
N GLU A 7 0.95 -1.97 7.79
CA GLU A 7 0.58 -3.13 6.98
C GLU A 7 -0.47 -2.72 5.94
N CYS A 8 -0.28 -3.10 4.68
CA CYS A 8 -1.24 -2.86 3.61
C CYS A 8 -1.80 -4.17 3.06
N ARG A 9 -3.07 -4.16 2.66
CA ARG A 9 -3.73 -5.28 1.98
C ARG A 9 -4.39 -4.78 0.72
N ILE A 10 -3.85 -5.21 -0.42
CA ILE A 10 -4.40 -4.92 -1.75
C ILE A 10 -5.26 -6.11 -2.24
N GLN A 11 -4.83 -7.33 -1.97
CA GLN A 11 -5.53 -8.54 -2.39
C GLN A 11 -6.32 -9.13 -1.24
N ARG A 12 -7.65 -9.24 -1.40
CA ARG A 12 -8.55 -9.77 -0.36
C ARG A 12 -8.20 -11.19 0.09
N THR A 13 -7.58 -12.01 -0.73
CA THR A 13 -7.21 -13.40 -0.37
C THR A 13 -5.87 -13.52 0.34
N HIS A 14 -5.07 -12.46 0.39
CA HIS A 14 -3.73 -12.47 0.97
C HIS A 14 -3.72 -11.78 2.33
N GLN A 15 -2.74 -12.15 3.16
CA GLN A 15 -2.46 -11.47 4.42
C GLN A 15 -1.97 -10.05 4.16
N PRO A 16 -2.20 -9.09 5.08
CA PRO A 16 -1.56 -7.79 5.03
C PRO A 16 -0.03 -7.92 4.98
N ILE A 17 0.62 -7.00 4.27
CA ILE A 17 2.07 -6.96 4.07
C ILE A 17 2.61 -5.63 4.55
N ARG A 18 3.72 -5.66 5.29
CA ARG A 18 4.41 -4.45 5.75
C ARG A 18 4.85 -3.58 4.57
N CYS A 19 4.66 -2.28 4.71
CA CYS A 19 5.02 -1.29 3.72
C CYS A 19 5.46 0.02 4.38
N HIS A 20 6.35 0.73 3.68
CA HIS A 20 6.67 2.11 3.97
C HIS A 20 5.62 3.01 3.33
N VAL A 21 5.00 3.87 4.13
CA VAL A 21 3.96 4.80 3.69
C VAL A 21 4.46 6.22 3.88
N LYS A 22 4.45 7.00 2.80
CA LYS A 22 4.85 8.41 2.80
C LYS A 22 3.74 9.26 2.23
N ARG A 23 3.35 10.32 2.95
CA ARG A 23 2.44 11.33 2.41
C ARG A 23 3.15 12.18 1.35
N ILE A 24 2.58 12.25 0.16
CA ILE A 24 3.13 13.02 -0.99
C ILE A 24 2.18 14.12 -1.48
N GLY A 25 0.96 14.19 -0.95
CA GLY A 25 -0.02 15.24 -1.21
C GLY A 25 -1.12 15.21 -0.15
N GLN A 26 -2.14 16.06 -0.29
CA GLN A 26 -3.26 16.10 0.66
C GLN A 26 -3.95 14.73 0.78
N ASN A 27 -4.25 14.09 -0.36
CA ASN A 27 -4.96 12.81 -0.45
C ASN A 27 -4.16 11.73 -1.19
N LEU A 28 -2.83 11.89 -1.26
CA LEU A 28 -1.95 10.98 -1.98
C LEU A 28 -0.88 10.41 -1.06
N LEU A 29 -0.76 9.08 -1.10
CA LEU A 29 0.24 8.30 -0.40
C LEU A 29 1.13 7.58 -1.42
N SER A 30 2.43 7.62 -1.18
CA SER A 30 3.39 6.72 -1.82
C SER A 30 3.60 5.52 -0.90
N ILE A 31 3.44 4.32 -1.46
CA ILE A 31 3.52 3.06 -0.73
C ILE A 31 4.65 2.22 -1.33
N LYS A 32 5.58 1.76 -0.51
CA LYS A 32 6.62 0.80 -0.90
C LYS A 32 6.49 -0.46 -0.04
N PRO A 33 5.89 -1.53 -0.58
CA PRO A 33 5.85 -2.83 0.09
C PRO A 33 7.27 -3.36 0.40
N VAL A 34 7.45 -4.00 1.55
CA VAL A 34 8.73 -4.66 1.91
C VAL A 34 8.97 -5.88 1.01
N PHE A 35 7.90 -6.55 0.58
CA PHE A 35 7.94 -7.62 -0.40
C PHE A 35 7.17 -7.23 -1.67
N PRO A 36 7.64 -7.62 -2.86
CA PRO A 36 6.95 -7.35 -4.12
C PRO A 36 5.51 -7.89 -4.09
N LEU A 37 4.56 -7.06 -4.51
CA LEU A 37 3.18 -7.48 -4.72
C LEU A 37 2.99 -7.82 -6.20
N ARG A 38 2.30 -8.94 -6.47
CA ARG A 38 1.95 -9.34 -7.84
C ARG A 38 0.58 -8.80 -8.21
N ALA A 39 0.41 -8.44 -9.48
CA ALA A 39 -0.88 -8.05 -10.05
C ALA A 39 -1.59 -6.92 -9.28
N VAL A 40 -0.81 -5.94 -8.83
CA VAL A 40 -1.36 -4.65 -8.39
C VAL A 40 -1.73 -3.85 -9.63
N ALA A 41 -2.91 -3.25 -9.63
CA ALA A 41 -3.44 -2.49 -10.75
C ALA A 41 -4.25 -1.29 -10.27
N ASP A 42 -4.34 -0.29 -11.13
CA ASP A 42 -5.14 0.92 -10.92
C ASP A 42 -6.61 0.53 -10.70
N GLY A 43 -7.29 1.22 -9.77
CA GLY A 43 -8.67 0.91 -9.38
C GLY A 43 -8.82 -0.15 -8.29
N GLN A 44 -7.75 -0.87 -7.91
CA GLN A 44 -7.81 -1.78 -6.76
C GLN A 44 -7.85 -1.03 -5.44
N VAL A 45 -8.48 -1.62 -4.42
CA VAL A 45 -8.52 -1.05 -3.07
C VAL A 45 -7.30 -1.52 -2.28
N CYS A 46 -6.61 -0.57 -1.65
CA CYS A 46 -5.56 -0.80 -0.65
C CYS A 46 -6.07 -0.40 0.73
N VAL A 47 -6.05 -1.33 1.68
CA VAL A 47 -6.46 -1.09 3.08
C VAL A 47 -5.23 -1.10 3.98
N PHE A 48 -5.13 -0.15 4.90
CA PHE A 48 -4.03 -0.01 5.85
C PHE A 48 -4.42 -0.48 7.25
N TYR A 49 -3.47 -1.11 7.93
CA TYR A 49 -3.60 -1.60 9.29
C TYR A 49 -2.37 -1.20 10.13
N ASP A 50 -2.62 -0.94 11.40
CA ASP A 50 -1.61 -0.91 12.46
C ASP A 50 -1.92 -2.04 13.46
N ASP A 51 -1.18 -3.14 13.34
CA ASP A 51 -1.45 -4.42 13.99
C ASP A 51 -2.91 -4.90 13.73
N ARG A 52 -3.81 -4.72 14.70
CA ARG A 52 -5.22 -5.16 14.59
C ARG A 52 -6.18 -4.04 14.24
N GLU A 53 -5.72 -2.81 14.18
CA GLU A 53 -6.55 -1.64 13.90
C GLU A 53 -6.62 -1.37 12.40
N CYS A 54 -7.83 -1.23 11.87
CA CYS A 54 -8.05 -0.78 10.50
C CYS A 54 -8.00 0.75 10.46
N LEU A 55 -6.96 1.31 9.83
CA LEU A 55 -6.77 2.77 9.74
C LEU A 55 -7.56 3.40 8.58
N GLY A 56 -8.08 2.57 7.66
CA GLY A 56 -8.81 3.00 6.48
C GLY A 56 -8.20 2.46 5.19
N GLY A 57 -8.57 3.04 4.06
CA GLY A 57 -8.10 2.59 2.76
C GLY A 57 -8.25 3.64 1.68
N GLY A 58 -7.72 3.31 0.51
CA GLY A 58 -7.80 4.15 -0.68
C GLY A 58 -7.68 3.31 -1.95
N GLU A 59 -7.93 3.96 -3.07
CA GLU A 59 -7.79 3.35 -4.39
C GLU A 59 -6.34 3.48 -4.88
N VAL A 60 -5.78 2.40 -5.41
CA VAL A 60 -4.51 2.43 -6.12
C VAL A 60 -4.70 3.27 -7.38
N GLN A 61 -4.00 4.41 -7.43
CA GLN A 61 -4.06 5.31 -8.57
C GLN A 61 -3.11 4.91 -9.68
N HIS A 62 -1.85 4.60 -9.34
CA HIS A 62 -0.80 4.24 -10.29
C HIS A 62 0.24 3.30 -9.68
N VAL A 63 0.77 2.36 -10.47
CA VAL A 63 1.96 1.56 -10.14
C VAL A 63 3.21 2.28 -10.65
N ILE A 64 4.10 2.68 -9.74
CA ILE A 64 5.29 3.48 -10.07
C ILE A 64 6.44 2.64 -10.63
N SER A 65 6.63 1.43 -10.12
CA SER A 65 7.74 0.54 -10.50
C SER A 65 7.41 -0.90 -10.17
N THR A 66 7.87 -1.84 -11.00
CA THR A 66 7.85 -3.28 -10.72
C THR A 66 9.27 -3.82 -10.68
N LEU A 67 9.44 -5.07 -10.26
CA LEU A 67 10.72 -5.75 -10.44
C LEU A 67 11.01 -5.90 -11.93
N GLU A 68 12.27 -5.68 -12.31
CA GLU A 68 12.80 -6.04 -13.62
C GLU A 68 13.17 -7.52 -13.61
N TYR A 69 13.06 -8.17 -14.78
CA TYR A 69 13.29 -9.60 -14.96
C TYR A 69 14.63 -9.86 -15.66
#